data_AF-A0A166MG20-F1
#
_entry.id   AF-A0A166MG20-F1
#
_cell.length_a   1.000
_cell.length_b   1.000
_cell.length_c   1.000
_cell.angle_alpha   90.00
_cell.angle_beta   90.00
_cell.angle_gamma   90.00
#
_symmetry.space_group_name_H-M   'P 1'
#
loop_
_entity.id
_entity.type
_entity.pdbx_description
1 polymer ?
#
loop_
_entity_poly.entity_id
_entity_poly.type
_entity_poly.pdbx_seq_one_letter_code
_entity_poly.pdbx_strand_id
1 'polypeptide(L)'
;MRLQDILFVPLISFAIASPVSQTRSASSIEGSSTVDAEDFRPDWDAIEIEYKAALTRSAQDLALVKRLNTDSANNVAYGKAIYAAGAAAVSQVSGISNWNKAREQFTQLITQIMIDHNPNPKEAVAAICYNKGYDVKDPKGIYGLRSEELSVWPAKTDYDCFYMGKNNAFWSRGDGGTINPDDSCAQEVV
;
A
#
# COMPACT_ATOMS: atom_id res chain seq x y z
N MET A 1 -16.23 3.71 -60.43
CA MET A 1 -17.68 3.83 -60.75
C MET A 1 -18.31 2.50 -60.35
N ARG A 2 -19.29 2.34 -59.45
CA ARG A 2 -20.36 3.19 -58.83
C ARG A 2 -20.56 2.61 -57.40
N LEU A 3 -20.74 3.34 -56.29
CA LEU A 3 -21.76 4.29 -55.82
C LEU A 3 -23.23 3.81 -55.94
N GLN A 4 -23.74 3.19 -54.86
CA GLN A 4 -25.15 3.13 -54.43
C GLN A 4 -25.11 2.90 -52.90
N ASP A 5 -25.35 3.87 -52.01
CA ASP A 5 -26.57 4.61 -51.63
C ASP A 5 -27.57 3.87 -50.71
N ILE A 6 -27.55 4.34 -49.44
CA ILE A 6 -28.68 4.68 -48.55
C ILE A 6 -29.36 3.53 -47.77
N LEU A 7 -29.31 3.60 -46.42
CA LEU A 7 -30.47 3.95 -45.55
C LEU A 7 -30.06 4.03 -44.06
N PHE A 8 -30.22 5.23 -43.50
CA PHE A 8 -30.18 5.54 -42.07
C PHE A 8 -31.47 5.05 -41.39
N VAL A 9 -31.36 4.42 -40.22
CA VAL A 9 -32.48 4.20 -39.28
C VAL A 9 -32.04 4.66 -37.89
N PRO A 10 -32.69 5.67 -37.27
CA PRO A 10 -32.41 6.06 -35.90
C PRO A 10 -33.18 5.15 -34.92
N LEU A 11 -32.47 4.45 -34.03
CA LEU A 11 -33.09 3.75 -32.90
C LEU A 11 -33.27 4.74 -31.74
N ILE A 12 -34.52 4.84 -31.32
CA ILE A 12 -35.06 5.73 -30.30
C ILE A 12 -34.60 5.30 -28.90
N SER A 13 -34.19 6.29 -28.11
CA SER A 13 -33.89 6.18 -26.68
C SER A 13 -35.09 5.70 -25.86
N PHE A 14 -34.87 4.72 -24.98
CA PHE A 14 -35.77 4.42 -23.86
C PHE A 14 -35.07 4.78 -22.54
N ALA A 15 -35.53 5.85 -21.91
CA ALA A 15 -35.24 6.13 -20.51
C ALA A 15 -36.19 5.30 -19.64
N ILE A 16 -35.65 4.39 -18.83
CA ILE A 16 -36.40 3.68 -17.81
C ILE A 16 -36.02 4.29 -16.46
N ALA A 17 -36.92 5.09 -15.90
CA ALA A 17 -36.89 5.50 -14.51
C ALA A 17 -37.49 4.36 -13.66
N SER A 18 -36.71 3.81 -12.74
CA SER A 18 -37.20 2.80 -11.77
C SER A 18 -37.53 3.47 -10.44
N PRO A 19 -38.61 3.04 -9.75
CA PRO A 19 -39.11 3.69 -8.56
C PRO A 19 -38.29 3.33 -7.31
N VAL A 20 -38.13 4.32 -6.44
CA VAL A 20 -37.78 4.17 -5.03
C VAL A 20 -38.84 3.30 -4.36
N SER A 21 -38.42 2.24 -3.68
CA SER A 21 -39.24 1.55 -2.69
C SER A 21 -38.38 1.11 -1.51
N GLN A 22 -38.70 1.70 -0.36
CA GLN A 22 -38.13 1.46 0.94
C GLN A 22 -39.03 0.43 1.64
N THR A 23 -38.49 -0.74 1.98
CA THR A 23 -39.13 -1.68 2.92
C THR A 23 -38.05 -2.36 3.76
N ARG A 24 -38.09 -2.08 5.06
CA ARG A 24 -37.48 -2.89 6.13
C ARG A 24 -38.21 -4.24 6.22
N SER A 25 -37.46 -5.34 6.35
CA SER A 25 -37.44 -6.20 7.55
C SER A 25 -36.86 -7.58 7.27
N ALA A 26 -35.92 -7.95 8.15
CA ALA A 26 -35.27 -9.21 8.47
C ALA A 26 -35.81 -10.54 7.91
N SER A 27 -34.89 -11.38 7.42
CA SER A 27 -34.79 -12.78 7.86
C SER A 27 -33.34 -13.27 7.77
N SER A 28 -32.80 -13.68 8.92
CA SER A 28 -31.49 -14.34 9.07
C SER A 28 -31.49 -15.73 8.45
N ILE A 29 -30.48 -16.06 7.63
CA ILE A 29 -29.88 -17.40 7.56
C ILE A 29 -28.36 -17.21 7.35
N GLU A 30 -27.63 -17.53 8.43
CA GLU A 30 -26.28 -18.07 8.52
C GLU A 30 -25.27 -17.77 7.40
N GLY A 31 -24.51 -16.70 7.63
CA GLY A 31 -23.14 -16.55 7.17
C GLY A 31 -22.33 -15.97 8.33
N SER A 32 -22.03 -16.80 9.34
CA SER A 32 -21.15 -16.41 10.44
C SER A 32 -19.71 -16.32 9.91
N SER A 33 -19.35 -15.14 9.44
CA SER A 33 -17.97 -14.66 9.42
C SER A 33 -17.94 -13.26 10.04
N THR A 34 -18.50 -13.13 11.23
CA THR A 34 -18.22 -12.01 12.11
C THR A 34 -16.80 -12.16 12.64
N VAL A 35 -15.83 -11.82 11.80
CA VAL A 35 -14.54 -11.26 12.26
C VAL A 35 -14.49 -9.77 11.87
N ASP A 36 -15.66 -9.14 11.90
CA ASP A 36 -15.81 -7.71 11.73
C ASP A 36 -15.61 -7.08 13.11
N ALA A 37 -14.39 -6.59 13.30
CA ALA A 37 -13.94 -5.73 14.40
C ALA A 37 -13.68 -6.39 15.78
N GLU A 38 -12.95 -7.51 15.82
CA GLU A 38 -12.01 -7.68 16.94
C GLU A 38 -10.69 -6.99 16.57
N ASP A 39 -10.22 -6.17 17.51
CA ASP A 39 -8.98 -5.39 17.53
C ASP A 39 -7.89 -6.07 16.68
N PHE A 40 -7.49 -5.48 15.55
CA PHE A 40 -6.36 -6.02 14.79
C PHE A 40 -5.12 -5.88 15.66
N ARG A 41 -4.66 -6.99 16.22
CA ARG A 41 -3.48 -7.06 17.07
C ARG A 41 -2.42 -7.83 16.29
N PRO A 42 -1.44 -7.12 15.72
CA PRO A 42 -0.35 -7.77 15.03
C PRO A 42 0.35 -8.77 15.95
N ASP A 43 0.66 -9.95 15.42
CA ASP A 43 1.57 -10.87 16.10
C ASP A 43 3.00 -10.40 15.85
N TRP A 44 3.50 -9.54 16.74
CA TRP A 44 4.83 -8.93 16.61
C TRP A 44 5.97 -9.97 16.61
N ASP A 45 5.79 -11.10 17.29
CA ASP A 45 6.79 -12.18 17.29
C ASP A 45 6.81 -12.87 15.91
N ALA A 46 5.63 -13.15 15.34
CA ALA A 46 5.53 -13.69 13.99
C ALA A 46 6.07 -12.71 12.94
N ILE A 47 5.75 -11.41 13.06
CA ILE A 47 6.29 -10.35 12.20
C ILE A 47 7.82 -10.36 12.22
N GLU A 48 8.43 -10.41 13.40
CA GLU A 48 9.89 -10.39 13.52
C GLU A 48 10.54 -11.64 12.89
N ILE A 49 9.90 -12.81 13.03
CA ILE A 49 10.34 -14.05 12.38
C ILE A 49 10.27 -13.91 10.85
N GLU A 50 9.15 -13.42 10.32
CA GLU A 50 8.92 -13.24 8.89
C GLU A 50 9.84 -12.18 8.29
N TYR A 51 10.04 -11.07 9.00
CA TYR A 51 10.96 -10.01 8.63
C TYR A 51 12.39 -10.57 8.49
N LYS A 52 12.90 -11.30 9.50
CA LYS A 52 14.22 -11.94 9.45
C LYS A 52 14.33 -12.99 8.34
N ALA A 53 13.28 -13.77 8.12
CA ALA A 53 13.24 -14.76 7.04
C ALA A 53 13.33 -14.08 5.67
N ALA A 54 12.58 -12.99 5.46
CA ALA A 54 12.61 -12.21 4.23
C ALA A 54 13.97 -11.50 4.02
N LEU A 55 14.57 -10.94 5.08
CA LEU A 55 15.92 -10.40 5.02
C LEU A 55 16.94 -11.46 4.60
N THR A 56 16.88 -12.65 5.20
CA THR A 56 17.77 -13.77 4.85
C THR A 56 17.60 -14.17 3.39
N ARG A 57 16.35 -14.28 2.92
CA ARG A 57 16.04 -14.56 1.51
C ARG A 57 16.61 -13.50 0.58
N SER A 58 16.47 -12.23 0.95
CA SER A 58 17.01 -11.10 0.18
C SER A 58 18.54 -11.07 0.11
N ALA A 59 19.23 -11.69 1.08
CA ALA A 59 20.68 -11.81 1.06
C ALA A 59 21.18 -12.95 0.17
N GLN A 60 20.38 -14.02 0.03
CA GLN A 60 20.73 -15.21 -0.76
C GLN A 60 20.34 -15.09 -2.25
N ASP A 61 19.35 -14.25 -2.57
CA ASP A 61 18.92 -14.03 -3.95
C ASP A 61 19.69 -12.87 -4.61
N LEU A 62 20.70 -13.22 -5.41
CA LEU A 62 21.52 -12.25 -6.15
C LEU A 62 20.70 -11.39 -7.14
N ALA A 63 19.62 -11.93 -7.71
CA ALA A 63 18.76 -11.17 -8.61
C ALA A 63 17.96 -10.12 -7.83
N LEU A 64 17.48 -10.48 -6.63
CA LEU A 64 16.82 -9.54 -5.73
C LEU A 64 17.79 -8.48 -5.22
N VAL A 65 19.01 -8.84 -4.81
CA VAL A 65 20.04 -7.86 -4.42
C VAL A 65 20.31 -6.87 -5.55
N LYS A 66 20.41 -7.35 -6.79
CA LYS A 66 20.60 -6.48 -7.96
C LYS A 66 19.43 -5.51 -8.16
N ARG A 67 18.18 -5.95 -7.97
CA ARG A 67 16.99 -5.08 -8.04
C ARG A 67 16.94 -4.06 -6.90
N LEU A 68 17.47 -4.43 -5.73
CA LEU A 68 17.56 -3.56 -4.56
C LEU A 68 18.72 -2.55 -4.63
N ASN A 69 19.61 -2.69 -5.61
CA ASN A 69 20.81 -1.87 -5.80
C ASN A 69 20.70 -1.07 -7.11
N THR A 70 19.77 -0.12 -7.15
CA THR A 70 19.52 0.78 -8.29
C THR A 70 19.94 2.22 -7.96
N ASP A 71 20.07 3.09 -8.96
CA ASP A 71 20.41 4.51 -8.76
C ASP A 71 19.37 5.27 -7.91
N SER A 72 18.12 4.79 -7.85
CA SER A 72 17.04 5.28 -6.96
C SER A 72 17.05 4.62 -5.57
N ALA A 73 17.87 3.59 -5.38
CA ALA A 73 18.03 2.78 -4.18
C ALA A 73 19.51 2.70 -3.80
N ASN A 74 20.21 3.86 -3.80
CA ASN A 74 21.63 4.03 -3.40
C ASN A 74 21.94 3.66 -1.94
N ASN A 75 21.14 2.77 -1.36
CA ASN A 75 21.27 2.23 -0.03
C ASN A 75 20.48 0.91 0.02
N VAL A 76 21.15 -0.16 -0.44
CA VAL A 76 20.61 -1.54 -0.49
C VAL A 76 20.05 -1.99 0.86
N ALA A 77 20.58 -1.46 1.97
CA ALA A 77 20.06 -1.78 3.30
C ALA A 77 18.62 -1.30 3.49
N TYR A 78 18.29 -0.07 3.07
CA TYR A 78 16.90 0.43 3.10
C TYR A 78 15.98 -0.39 2.19
N GLY A 79 16.43 -0.73 0.98
CA GLY A 79 15.63 -1.56 0.07
C GLY A 79 15.35 -2.97 0.62
N LYS A 80 16.33 -3.57 1.32
CA LYS A 80 16.15 -4.85 2.03
C LYS A 80 15.19 -4.73 3.21
N ALA A 81 15.27 -3.64 3.97
CA ALA A 81 14.35 -3.40 5.08
C ALA A 81 12.90 -3.25 4.58
N ILE A 82 12.68 -2.47 3.52
CA ILE A 82 11.34 -2.30 2.91
C ILE A 82 10.81 -3.63 2.39
N TYR A 83 11.64 -4.42 1.71
CA TYR A 83 11.24 -5.75 1.24
C TYR A 83 10.75 -6.64 2.37
N ALA A 84 11.54 -6.71 3.44
CA ALA A 84 11.26 -7.58 4.55
C ALA A 84 10.03 -7.09 5.33
N ALA A 85 9.87 -5.77 5.45
CA ALA A 85 8.67 -5.15 6.01
C ALA A 85 7.42 -5.46 5.18
N GLY A 86 7.50 -5.36 3.85
CA GLY A 86 6.39 -5.69 2.96
C GLY A 86 5.98 -7.16 3.06
N ALA A 87 6.96 -8.07 3.03
CA ALA A 87 6.70 -9.50 3.19
C ALA A 87 6.03 -9.83 4.53
N ALA A 88 6.52 -9.25 5.63
CA ALA A 88 5.97 -9.45 6.97
C ALA A 88 4.62 -8.74 7.18
N ALA A 89 4.34 -7.63 6.47
CA ALA A 89 3.03 -6.98 6.55
C ALA A 89 1.97 -7.76 5.74
N VAL A 90 2.32 -8.25 4.55
CA VAL A 90 1.39 -9.01 3.69
C VAL A 90 0.91 -10.29 4.37
N SER A 91 1.80 -11.04 5.02
CA SER A 91 1.45 -12.27 5.74
C SER A 91 0.36 -12.03 6.79
N GLN A 92 0.49 -10.95 7.57
CA GLN A 92 -0.45 -10.60 8.66
C GLN A 92 -1.84 -10.20 8.15
N VAL A 93 -1.91 -9.56 6.98
CA VAL A 93 -3.20 -9.10 6.42
C VAL A 93 -3.82 -10.07 5.43
N SER A 94 -3.11 -11.13 5.05
CA SER A 94 -3.55 -12.10 4.04
C SER A 94 -4.87 -12.81 4.38
N GLY A 95 -5.20 -12.95 5.67
CA GLY A 95 -6.46 -13.51 6.15
C GLY A 95 -7.65 -12.52 6.17
N ILE A 96 -7.43 -11.24 5.88
CA ILE A 96 -8.47 -10.20 5.93
C ILE A 96 -9.19 -10.16 4.57
N SER A 97 -10.43 -10.64 4.53
CA SER A 97 -11.25 -10.65 3.31
C SER A 97 -11.78 -9.26 2.92
N ASN A 98 -11.94 -8.35 3.88
CA ASN A 98 -12.36 -6.99 3.62
C ASN A 98 -11.20 -6.16 3.05
N TRP A 99 -11.29 -5.81 1.77
CA TRP A 99 -10.25 -5.09 1.05
C TRP A 99 -9.82 -3.77 1.70
N ASN A 100 -10.78 -2.94 2.14
CA ASN A 100 -10.47 -1.65 2.74
C ASN A 100 -9.72 -1.84 4.07
N LYS A 101 -10.16 -2.81 4.88
CA LYS A 101 -9.48 -3.17 6.13
C LYS A 101 -8.08 -3.72 5.89
N ALA A 102 -7.92 -4.63 4.91
CA ALA A 102 -6.62 -5.19 4.57
C ALA A 102 -5.63 -4.10 4.15
N ARG A 103 -6.06 -3.14 3.33
CA ARG A 103 -5.24 -1.99 2.92
C ARG A 103 -4.84 -1.11 4.09
N GLU A 104 -5.79 -0.76 4.95
CA GLU A 104 -5.53 0.09 6.11
C GLU A 104 -4.49 -0.55 7.05
N GLN A 105 -4.73 -1.82 7.42
CA GLN A 105 -3.84 -2.57 8.30
C GLN A 105 -2.47 -2.80 7.66
N PHE A 106 -2.43 -3.09 6.35
CA PHE A 106 -1.17 -3.24 5.61
C PHE A 106 -0.33 -1.97 5.69
N THR A 107 -0.92 -0.80 5.38
CA THR A 107 -0.19 0.46 5.37
C THR A 107 0.33 0.86 6.76
N GLN A 108 -0.47 0.64 7.80
CA GLN A 108 -0.05 0.89 9.18
C GLN A 108 1.11 -0.02 9.59
N LEU A 109 0.97 -1.33 9.33
CA LEU A 109 1.99 -2.33 9.66
C LEU A 109 3.30 -2.10 8.94
N ILE A 110 3.27 -2.00 7.61
CA ILE A 110 4.50 -1.90 6.83
C ILE A 110 5.29 -0.65 7.22
N THR A 111 4.60 0.47 7.46
CA THR A 111 5.24 1.73 7.88
C THR A 111 5.86 1.58 9.27
N GLN A 112 5.16 0.93 10.20
CA GLN A 112 5.68 0.68 11.54
C GLN A 112 6.91 -0.22 11.51
N ILE A 113 6.84 -1.36 10.81
CA ILE A 113 7.96 -2.30 10.65
C ILE A 113 9.15 -1.59 9.99
N MET A 114 8.91 -0.74 8.99
CA MET A 114 9.98 0.07 8.38
C MET A 114 10.67 0.99 9.39
N ILE A 115 9.93 1.69 10.25
CA ILE A 115 10.52 2.55 11.29
C ILE A 115 11.30 1.72 12.31
N ASP A 116 10.73 0.63 12.82
CA ASP A 116 11.35 -0.21 13.84
C ASP A 116 12.65 -0.86 13.36
N HIS A 117 12.74 -1.14 12.06
CA HIS A 117 13.91 -1.73 11.43
C HIS A 117 14.71 -0.77 10.55
N ASN A 118 14.57 0.54 10.78
CA ASN A 118 15.29 1.55 10.04
C ASN A 118 16.81 1.33 10.13
N PRO A 119 17.51 1.04 9.01
CA PRO A 119 18.96 0.79 9.00
C PRO A 119 19.80 1.94 9.55
N ASN A 120 19.33 3.18 9.43
CA ASN A 120 20.03 4.36 9.92
C ASN A 120 19.02 5.48 10.27
N PRO A 121 18.47 5.48 11.50
CA PRO A 121 17.44 6.43 11.94
C PRO A 121 17.95 7.87 12.07
N LYS A 122 19.27 8.09 12.03
CA LYS A 122 19.85 9.43 12.03
C LYS A 122 19.82 10.10 10.66
N GLU A 123 19.75 9.30 9.59
CA GLU A 123 19.73 9.73 8.20
C GLU A 123 18.30 9.75 7.67
N ALA A 124 17.62 8.60 7.75
CA ALA A 124 16.20 8.44 7.46
C ALA A 124 15.37 8.64 8.72
N VAL A 125 14.50 9.63 8.71
CA VAL A 125 13.71 10.08 9.88
C VAL A 125 12.22 9.80 9.74
N ALA A 126 11.80 9.33 8.58
CA ALA A 126 10.43 8.89 8.32
C ALA A 126 10.41 7.71 7.35
N ALA A 127 9.34 6.93 7.42
CA ALA A 127 9.00 5.87 6.49
C ALA A 127 7.65 6.21 5.83
N ILE A 128 7.55 5.98 4.54
CA ILE A 128 6.37 6.26 3.73
C ILE A 128 6.04 5.00 2.95
N CYS A 129 4.77 4.60 2.93
CA CYS A 129 4.21 3.60 2.03
C CYS A 129 2.86 4.09 1.50
N TYR A 130 2.78 4.40 0.21
CA TYR A 130 1.68 5.17 -0.33
C TYR A 130 1.32 4.75 -1.77
N ASN A 131 0.02 4.63 -2.08
CA ASN A 131 -0.44 4.07 -3.37
C ASN A 131 -1.00 5.10 -4.37
N LYS A 132 -0.86 6.39 -4.09
CA LYS A 132 -1.33 7.48 -4.95
C LYS A 132 -0.18 8.38 -5.34
N GLY A 133 -0.44 9.37 -6.20
CA GLY A 133 0.57 10.37 -6.54
C GLY A 133 1.03 11.14 -5.31
N TYR A 134 2.31 11.51 -5.28
CA TYR A 134 2.89 12.32 -4.23
C TYR A 134 3.98 13.22 -4.82
N ASP A 135 4.33 14.26 -4.08
CA ASP A 135 5.51 15.09 -4.31
C ASP A 135 6.45 14.99 -3.12
N VAL A 136 7.74 15.17 -3.39
CA VAL A 136 8.76 15.35 -2.34
C VAL A 136 9.58 16.61 -2.59
N LYS A 137 10.04 17.26 -1.52
CA LYS A 137 10.83 18.48 -1.61
C LYS A 137 12.17 18.23 -2.30
N ASP A 138 12.84 17.17 -1.90
CA ASP A 138 14.11 16.74 -2.48
C ASP A 138 14.07 15.24 -2.80
N PRO A 139 13.96 14.84 -4.08
CA PRO A 139 14.04 13.43 -4.49
C PRO A 139 15.35 12.73 -4.10
N LYS A 140 16.44 13.47 -3.87
CA LYS A 140 17.70 12.88 -3.40
C LYS A 140 17.67 12.47 -1.93
N GLY A 141 16.69 12.98 -1.18
CA GLY A 141 16.43 12.59 0.21
C GLY A 141 15.45 11.42 0.34
N ILE A 142 15.18 10.68 -0.74
CA ILE A 142 14.44 9.42 -0.73
C ILE A 142 15.44 8.26 -0.69
N TYR A 143 15.20 7.29 0.19
CA TYR A 143 16.03 6.10 0.28
C TYR A 143 15.23 4.80 0.14
N GLY A 144 15.79 3.88 -0.64
CA GLY A 144 15.25 2.53 -0.80
C GLY A 144 13.94 2.45 -1.56
N LEU A 145 13.58 3.46 -2.37
CA LEU A 145 12.30 3.51 -3.09
C LEU A 145 11.99 2.21 -3.83
N ARG A 146 10.82 1.67 -3.54
CA ARG A 146 10.39 0.38 -4.04
C ARG A 146 8.86 0.26 -4.06
N SER A 147 8.35 -0.47 -5.04
CA SER A 147 6.96 -0.89 -5.09
C SER A 147 6.73 -2.19 -4.29
N GLU A 148 5.79 -2.17 -3.36
CA GLU A 148 5.29 -3.33 -2.60
C GLU A 148 3.84 -3.62 -2.98
N GLU A 149 3.56 -4.86 -3.39
CA GLU A 149 2.21 -5.28 -3.81
C GLU A 149 1.43 -5.86 -2.62
N LEU A 150 0.23 -5.33 -2.38
CA LEU A 150 -0.79 -5.99 -1.57
C LEU A 150 -1.82 -6.62 -2.50
N SER A 151 -2.02 -7.93 -2.38
CA SER A 151 -3.03 -8.67 -3.13
C SER A 151 -3.96 -9.44 -2.21
N VAL A 152 -5.25 -9.10 -2.23
CA VAL A 152 -6.32 -9.80 -1.52
C VAL A 152 -7.46 -10.00 -2.52
N TRP A 153 -7.72 -11.25 -2.89
CA TRP A 153 -8.69 -11.56 -3.95
C TRP A 153 -10.05 -10.88 -3.69
N PRO A 154 -10.64 -10.19 -4.69
CA PRO A 154 -10.23 -10.08 -6.09
C PRO A 154 -9.37 -8.84 -6.43
N ALA A 155 -8.90 -8.09 -5.44
CA ALA A 155 -8.23 -6.80 -5.61
C ALA A 155 -6.72 -6.88 -5.37
N LYS A 156 -5.99 -5.95 -5.98
CA LYS A 156 -4.57 -5.74 -5.71
C LYS A 156 -4.20 -4.27 -5.84
N THR A 157 -3.13 -3.87 -5.18
CA THR A 157 -2.61 -2.50 -5.23
C THR A 157 -1.12 -2.50 -4.94
N ASP A 158 -0.39 -1.70 -5.71
CA ASP A 158 1.02 -1.43 -5.51
C ASP A 158 1.19 -0.16 -4.68
N TYR A 159 2.11 -0.20 -3.71
CA TYR A 159 2.46 0.91 -2.83
C TYR A 159 3.91 1.32 -3.08
N ASP A 160 4.15 2.60 -3.29
CA ASP A 160 5.50 3.15 -3.28
C ASP A 160 5.94 3.32 -1.83
N CYS A 161 6.92 2.51 -1.45
CA CYS A 161 7.50 2.47 -0.12
C CYS A 161 8.94 2.98 -0.15
N PHE A 162 9.26 3.90 0.76
CA PHE A 162 10.58 4.49 0.88
C PHE A 162 10.81 5.11 2.26
N TYR A 163 12.07 5.34 2.58
CA TYR A 163 12.46 6.18 3.71
C TYR A 163 12.72 7.62 3.25
N MET A 164 12.45 8.58 4.11
CA MET A 164 12.69 10.00 3.85
C MET A 164 13.73 10.57 4.82
N GLY A 165 14.70 11.29 4.25
CA GLY A 165 15.76 11.97 4.98
C GLY A 165 15.31 13.28 5.64
N LYS A 166 16.17 13.79 6.52
CA LYS A 166 16.01 15.10 7.18
C LYS A 166 15.87 16.24 6.17
N ASN A 167 15.20 17.31 6.58
CA ASN A 167 14.99 18.54 5.80
C ASN A 167 14.22 18.34 4.48
N ASN A 168 13.59 17.19 4.32
CA ASN A 168 12.71 16.85 3.22
C ASN A 168 11.24 17.08 3.62
N ALA A 169 10.34 17.08 2.65
CA ALA A 169 8.90 17.14 2.90
C ALA A 169 8.18 16.25 1.90
N PHE A 170 7.02 15.74 2.30
CA PHE A 170 6.17 14.87 1.51
C PHE A 170 4.78 15.49 1.39
N TRP A 171 4.25 15.55 0.17
CA TRP A 171 2.89 16.01 -0.10
C TRP A 171 2.11 14.92 -0.81
N SER A 172 1.05 14.45 -0.17
CA SER A 172 0.12 13.50 -0.77
C SER A 172 -0.75 14.17 -1.82
N ARG A 173 -1.01 13.48 -2.93
CA ARG A 173 -2.06 13.83 -3.89
C ARG A 173 -3.22 12.84 -3.74
N GLY A 174 -4.09 13.10 -2.78
CA GLY A 174 -5.28 12.31 -2.45
C GLY A 174 -5.19 11.55 -1.12
N ASP A 175 -6.13 10.63 -0.89
CA ASP A 175 -6.27 9.84 0.37
C ASP A 175 -5.79 8.38 0.15
N GLY A 176 -4.47 8.19 0.10
CA GLY A 176 -3.83 6.95 -0.38
C GLY A 176 -2.98 6.13 0.59
N GLY A 177 -2.90 6.49 1.88
CA GLY A 177 -2.03 5.76 2.82
C GLY A 177 -1.72 6.51 4.11
N THR A 178 -0.82 5.94 4.91
CA THR A 178 -0.39 6.45 6.22
C THR A 178 1.03 7.01 6.17
N ILE A 179 1.28 8.07 6.94
CA ILE A 179 2.61 8.62 7.21
C ILE A 179 2.84 8.44 8.70
N ASN A 180 3.90 7.72 9.12
CA ASN A 180 4.31 7.70 10.52
C ASN A 180 5.56 8.59 10.68
N PRO A 181 5.43 9.77 11.30
CA PRO A 181 6.58 10.61 11.58
C PRO A 181 7.15 10.35 12.98
N ASP A 182 8.48 10.33 13.10
CA ASP A 182 9.15 10.65 14.36
C ASP A 182 8.89 12.15 14.63
N ASP A 183 8.52 12.51 15.87
CA ASP A 183 7.82 13.75 16.27
C ASP A 183 8.61 15.07 16.02
N SER A 184 9.74 15.00 15.33
CA SER A 184 10.56 16.13 14.87
C SER A 184 10.63 16.28 13.33
N CYS A 185 9.99 15.39 12.57
CA CYS A 185 9.86 15.47 11.11
C CYS A 185 8.40 15.44 10.62
N ALA A 186 7.44 15.37 11.54
CA ALA A 186 6.02 15.29 11.23
C ALA A 186 5.42 16.56 10.64
N GLN A 187 5.98 17.74 10.94
CA GLN A 187 5.23 18.98 10.81
C GLN A 187 6.17 20.20 10.69
N GLU A 188 6.47 20.59 9.45
CA GLU A 188 6.01 21.91 8.99
C GLU A 188 4.88 21.56 8.00
N VAL A 189 3.59 21.83 8.26
CA VAL A 189 2.96 23.08 8.75
C VAL A 189 3.43 24.27 7.91
N VAL A 190 2.51 25.19 7.65
CA VAL A 190 2.91 26.58 7.38
C VAL A 190 3.89 27.07 8.43
#